data_AF-A0A7C8EC83-F1
#
_entry.id   AF-A0A7C8EC83-F1
#
_cell.length_a   1.000
_cell.length_b   1.000
_cell.length_c   1.000
_cell.angle_alpha   90.00
_cell.angle_beta   90.00
_cell.angle_gamma   90.00
#
_symmetry.space_group_name_H-M   'P 1'
#
loop_
_entity.id
_entity.type
_entity.pdbx_description
1 polymer ?
#
loop_
_entity_poly.entity_id
_entity_poly.type
_entity_poly.pdbx_seq_one_letter_code
_entity_poly.pdbx_strand_id
1 'polypeptide(L)'
;MTDQNNTKKPARVKRMFRWVFLAVKWLFVVLLVLGLSAGLYFQAPWKVLTLIAIILASLTVIPKRARKWIWLTFGIIIIALIVWVFLPEEDGDWRPYTFDEELAAIEAKRAIPEEENAATIYNKLIKIFDVNDFKPDFMGDDLDCITRSGPWKSDECPQLALWITEKNKTIETLLEASEKDQCRFPIYADLINLEKTFEYNIPVKYWSRLLVRAANYDLGNGQIDRSLRKQLAVLQIASHMYQQMTMMDFLIALAVEGIAIGQINESVINCELVEQNLSSIDKAIEEIDFNWSADLPRILDYQKLFAKNFFGMYYQVNSEGKIRFLRNSSHIYLKRVQQPVTYWRKRLDRAWVIYYWFVLPTKPKTTGTILENEFSDYYEMSNFEYQWPTESPSFEDLMLKIPSYLTWLFWKQCGPQKAMYHILYERWLETLARRHAARIIVALRHYKNVHGRWPQSLADVKSLAPSELFVDPINNGSFVYRFTDDGFTIYSKGKNNIDENGESRKKKPDGSRTDDILIWPPKSRKAKREAATQSD
;
A
#
# COMPACT_ATOMS: atom_id res chain seq x y z
N MET A 1 -64.06 61.87 -0.30
CA MET A 1 -62.67 61.89 0.22
C MET A 1 -61.89 60.78 -0.48
N THR A 2 -60.83 61.16 -1.18
CA THR A 2 -59.62 60.38 -1.51
C THR A 2 -59.75 58.94 -2.03
N ASP A 3 -59.74 58.76 -3.36
CA ASP A 3 -59.06 57.59 -3.97
C ASP A 3 -58.72 57.83 -5.46
N GLN A 4 -57.59 58.49 -5.74
CA GLN A 4 -57.14 58.76 -7.12
C GLN A 4 -55.62 58.95 -7.21
N ASN A 5 -54.82 58.05 -6.63
CA ASN A 5 -53.35 58.22 -6.67
C ASN A 5 -52.51 56.93 -6.64
N ASN A 6 -52.72 55.97 -7.56
CA ASN A 6 -51.84 54.78 -7.59
C ASN A 6 -51.53 54.14 -8.96
N THR A 7 -51.69 54.83 -10.10
CA THR A 7 -51.41 54.24 -11.44
C THR A 7 -49.99 54.50 -11.99
N LYS A 8 -49.13 55.27 -11.30
CA LYS A 8 -47.75 55.60 -11.77
C LYS A 8 -46.63 54.69 -11.25
N LYS A 9 -46.92 53.72 -10.36
CA LYS A 9 -45.90 52.77 -9.84
C LYS A 9 -45.36 51.70 -10.84
N PRO A 10 -46.08 51.21 -11.87
CA PRO A 10 -45.59 50.08 -12.68
C PRO A 10 -44.41 50.43 -13.61
N ALA A 11 -44.22 51.71 -13.98
CA ALA A 11 -43.12 52.12 -14.87
C ALA A 11 -41.75 52.12 -14.17
N ARG A 12 -41.70 52.50 -12.88
CA ARG A 12 -40.45 52.45 -12.08
C ARG A 12 -40.00 51.03 -11.82
N VAL A 13 -40.95 50.13 -11.50
CA VAL A 13 -40.67 48.71 -11.26
C VAL A 13 -40.12 48.03 -12.52
N LYS A 14 -40.73 48.25 -13.70
CA LYS A 14 -40.21 47.70 -14.97
C LYS A 14 -38.80 48.20 -15.32
N ARG A 15 -38.48 49.47 -15.02
CA ARG A 15 -37.14 50.03 -15.25
C ARG A 15 -36.10 49.41 -14.31
N MET A 16 -36.46 49.21 -13.04
CA MET A 16 -35.61 48.55 -12.05
C MET A 16 -35.31 47.09 -12.44
N PHE A 17 -36.32 46.31 -12.84
CA PHE A 17 -36.12 44.93 -13.30
C PHE A 17 -35.21 44.83 -14.52
N ARG A 18 -35.26 45.79 -15.46
CA ARG A 18 -34.34 45.82 -16.61
C ARG A 18 -32.89 46.03 -16.19
N TRP A 19 -32.64 46.93 -15.24
CA TRP A 19 -31.28 47.17 -14.71
C TRP A 19 -30.75 45.98 -13.94
N VAL A 20 -31.58 45.36 -13.10
CA VAL A 20 -31.22 44.12 -12.39
C VAL A 20 -30.89 43.01 -13.38
N PHE A 21 -31.72 42.79 -14.41
CA PHE A 21 -31.46 41.77 -15.42
C PHE A 21 -30.17 42.03 -16.21
N LEU A 22 -29.90 43.30 -16.57
CA LEU A 22 -28.65 43.68 -17.23
C LEU A 22 -27.44 43.43 -16.32
N ALA A 23 -27.52 43.79 -15.04
CA ALA A 23 -26.47 43.56 -14.06
C ALA A 23 -26.19 42.07 -13.87
N VAL A 24 -27.23 41.25 -13.68
CA VAL A 24 -27.11 39.79 -13.57
C VAL A 24 -26.51 39.19 -14.84
N LYS A 25 -26.94 39.65 -16.03
CA LYS A 25 -26.39 39.18 -17.30
C LYS A 25 -24.88 39.48 -17.39
N TRP A 26 -24.47 40.71 -17.09
CA TRP A 26 -23.05 41.08 -17.17
C TRP A 26 -22.21 40.39 -16.12
N LEU A 27 -22.74 40.21 -14.89
CA LEU A 27 -22.11 39.39 -13.88
C LEU A 27 -21.89 37.96 -14.37
N PHE A 28 -22.90 37.35 -15.00
CA PHE A 28 -22.77 36.00 -15.57
C PHE A 28 -21.73 35.95 -16.70
N VAL A 29 -21.68 36.96 -17.58
CA VAL A 29 -20.64 37.05 -18.61
C VAL A 29 -19.25 37.16 -17.98
N VAL A 30 -19.08 38.01 -16.95
CA VAL A 30 -17.82 38.15 -16.22
C VAL A 30 -17.41 36.81 -15.60
N LEU A 31 -18.34 36.09 -14.97
CA LEU A 31 -18.08 34.76 -14.42
C LEU A 31 -17.67 33.76 -15.50
N LEU A 32 -18.27 33.81 -16.70
CA LEU A 32 -17.85 32.96 -17.82
C LEU A 32 -16.48 33.35 -18.38
N VAL A 33 -16.14 34.64 -18.45
CA VAL A 33 -14.78 35.11 -18.83
C VAL A 33 -13.77 34.60 -17.82
N LEU A 34 -14.04 34.77 -16.53
CA LEU A 34 -13.19 34.30 -15.45
C LEU A 34 -13.06 32.77 -15.49
N GLY A 35 -14.17 32.05 -15.71
CA GLY A 35 -14.18 30.60 -15.86
C GLY A 35 -13.38 30.11 -17.07
N LEU A 36 -13.48 30.79 -18.22
CA LEU A 36 -12.69 30.47 -19.41
C LEU A 36 -11.20 30.75 -19.17
N SER A 37 -10.88 31.87 -18.54
CA SER A 37 -9.50 32.28 -18.23
C SER A 37 -8.86 31.32 -17.23
N ALA A 38 -9.56 30.99 -16.15
CA ALA A 38 -9.15 29.97 -15.19
C ALA A 38 -9.03 28.60 -15.87
N GLY A 39 -9.98 28.24 -16.72
CA GLY A 39 -9.93 26.99 -17.47
C GLY A 39 -8.70 26.91 -18.40
N LEU A 40 -8.33 27.99 -19.08
CA LEU A 40 -7.10 28.03 -19.89
C LEU A 40 -5.85 27.92 -19.01
N TYR A 41 -5.83 28.63 -17.88
CA TYR A 41 -4.72 28.60 -16.92
C TYR A 41 -4.50 27.21 -16.32
N PHE A 42 -5.57 26.55 -15.87
CA PHE A 42 -5.56 25.19 -15.31
C PHE A 42 -5.67 24.08 -16.37
N GLN A 43 -5.53 24.42 -17.65
CA GLN A 43 -5.56 23.47 -18.77
C GLN A 43 -6.79 22.52 -18.73
N ALA A 44 -7.97 23.09 -18.45
CA ALA A 44 -9.22 22.38 -18.45
C ALA A 44 -9.46 21.68 -19.81
N PRO A 45 -10.20 20.55 -19.82
CA PRO A 45 -10.49 19.84 -21.06
C PRO A 45 -11.05 20.76 -22.15
N TRP A 46 -10.53 20.66 -23.37
CA TRP A 46 -10.89 21.54 -24.47
C TRP A 46 -12.40 21.59 -24.76
N LYS A 47 -13.13 20.49 -24.48
CA LYS A 47 -14.60 20.43 -24.61
C LYS A 47 -15.29 21.42 -23.68
N VAL A 48 -14.81 21.56 -22.44
CA VAL A 48 -15.34 22.50 -21.44
C VAL A 48 -15.04 23.93 -21.87
N LEU A 49 -13.79 24.21 -22.29
CA LEU A 49 -13.39 25.52 -22.78
C LEU A 49 -14.20 25.94 -24.01
N THR A 50 -14.41 25.02 -24.95
CA THR A 50 -15.22 25.24 -26.15
C THR A 50 -16.67 25.54 -25.79
N LEU A 51 -17.25 24.79 -24.85
CA LEU A 51 -18.62 25.04 -24.39
C LEU A 51 -18.76 26.43 -23.75
N ILE A 52 -17.84 26.80 -22.85
CA ILE A 52 -17.83 28.13 -22.22
C ILE A 52 -17.66 29.23 -23.28
N ALA A 53 -16.74 29.05 -24.23
CA ALA A 53 -16.51 29.99 -25.32
C ALA A 53 -17.74 30.17 -26.23
N ILE A 54 -18.44 29.08 -26.57
CA ILE A 54 -19.70 29.14 -27.34
C ILE A 54 -20.77 29.89 -26.56
N ILE A 55 -20.95 29.61 -25.27
CA ILE A 55 -21.91 30.31 -24.41
C ILE A 55 -21.56 31.80 -24.35
N LEU A 56 -20.28 32.13 -24.16
CA LEU A 56 -19.80 33.51 -24.08
C LEU A 56 -19.99 34.26 -25.41
N ALA A 57 -19.64 33.65 -26.55
CA ALA A 57 -19.87 34.20 -27.88
C ALA A 57 -21.37 34.45 -28.14
N SER A 58 -22.24 33.54 -27.68
CA SER A 58 -23.69 33.69 -27.83
C SER A 58 -24.26 34.89 -27.05
N LEU A 59 -23.64 35.24 -25.92
CA LEU A 59 -24.07 36.34 -25.06
C LEU A 59 -23.55 37.72 -25.52
N THR A 60 -22.40 37.74 -26.17
CA THR A 60 -21.62 38.96 -26.48
C THR A 60 -21.62 39.32 -27.97
N VAL A 61 -21.16 38.41 -28.83
CA VAL A 61 -20.90 38.68 -30.26
C VAL A 61 -22.13 38.46 -31.13
N ILE A 62 -22.96 37.47 -30.81
CA ILE A 62 -24.00 37.03 -31.75
C ILE A 62 -25.18 38.03 -31.81
N PRO A 63 -25.66 38.41 -33.03
CA PRO A 63 -26.77 39.34 -33.20
C PRO A 63 -28.04 38.90 -32.48
N LYS A 64 -28.80 39.85 -31.93
CA LYS A 64 -30.02 39.59 -31.14
C LYS A 64 -31.04 38.68 -31.87
N ARG A 65 -31.11 38.76 -33.20
CA ARG A 65 -32.02 37.93 -34.01
C ARG A 65 -31.62 36.45 -34.00
N ALA A 66 -30.31 36.14 -34.03
CA ALA A 66 -29.80 34.77 -34.04
C ALA A 66 -29.77 34.13 -32.65
N ARG A 67 -29.69 34.91 -31.57
CA ARG A 67 -29.64 34.39 -30.19
C ARG A 67 -30.82 33.47 -29.85
N LYS A 68 -32.03 33.79 -30.33
CA LYS A 68 -33.22 32.97 -30.04
C LYS A 68 -33.05 31.54 -30.55
N TRP A 69 -32.46 31.37 -31.74
CA TRP A 69 -32.19 30.06 -32.33
C TRP A 69 -31.10 29.30 -31.57
N ILE A 70 -30.05 29.98 -31.12
CA ILE A 70 -29.00 29.36 -30.30
C ILE A 70 -29.54 28.89 -28.96
N TRP A 71 -30.32 29.72 -28.26
CA TRP A 71 -30.97 29.31 -27.01
C TRP A 71 -31.98 28.19 -27.21
N LEU A 72 -32.69 28.17 -28.35
CA LEU A 72 -33.55 27.05 -28.72
C LEU A 72 -32.72 25.77 -28.90
N THR A 73 -31.60 25.82 -29.62
CA THR A 73 -30.69 24.68 -29.79
C THR A 73 -30.14 24.19 -28.45
N PHE A 74 -29.67 25.09 -27.57
CA PHE A 74 -29.25 24.72 -26.22
C PHE A 74 -30.38 24.09 -25.42
N GLY A 75 -31.59 24.63 -25.49
CA GLY A 75 -32.77 24.08 -24.85
C GLY A 75 -33.06 22.64 -25.34
N ILE A 76 -33.00 22.41 -26.65
CA ILE A 76 -33.16 21.08 -27.24
C ILE A 76 -32.07 20.12 -26.76
N ILE A 77 -30.80 20.54 -26.71
CA ILE A 77 -29.68 19.72 -26.21
C ILE A 77 -29.89 19.36 -24.75
N ILE A 78 -30.27 20.32 -23.90
CA ILE A 78 -30.54 20.08 -22.48
C ILE A 78 -31.70 19.09 -22.31
N ILE A 79 -32.80 19.26 -23.06
CA ILE A 79 -33.93 18.34 -23.05
C ILE A 79 -33.46 16.94 -23.48
N ALA A 80 -32.66 16.82 -24.54
CA ALA A 80 -32.12 15.55 -24.99
C ALA A 80 -31.23 14.86 -23.94
N LEU A 81 -30.39 15.62 -23.22
CA LEU A 81 -29.58 15.10 -22.12
C LEU A 81 -30.43 14.66 -20.93
N ILE A 82 -31.46 15.43 -20.56
CA ILE A 82 -32.42 15.04 -19.52
C ILE A 82 -33.11 13.74 -19.94
N VAL A 83 -33.66 13.67 -21.14
CA VAL A 83 -34.29 12.46 -21.67
C VAL A 83 -33.30 11.29 -21.62
N TRP A 84 -32.05 11.48 -22.04
CA TRP A 84 -31.02 10.44 -21.99
C TRP A 84 -30.75 9.92 -20.56
N VAL A 85 -30.69 10.82 -19.56
CA VAL A 85 -30.57 10.42 -18.14
C VAL A 85 -31.76 9.56 -17.70
N PHE A 86 -32.96 9.85 -18.21
CA PHE A 86 -34.21 9.17 -17.82
C PHE A 86 -34.59 7.93 -18.65
N LEU A 87 -33.99 7.70 -19.82
CA LEU A 87 -34.26 6.51 -20.65
C LEU A 87 -34.01 5.19 -19.88
N PRO A 88 -34.70 4.09 -20.16
CA PRO A 88 -34.38 2.78 -19.56
C PRO A 88 -32.98 2.30 -20.01
N GLU A 89 -32.37 1.43 -19.20
CA GLU A 89 -31.08 0.81 -19.55
C GLU A 89 -31.32 -0.51 -20.28
N GLU A 90 -30.70 -0.66 -21.44
CA GLU A 90 -30.44 -1.97 -22.02
C GLU A 90 -29.03 -2.35 -21.58
N ASP A 91 -28.96 -3.15 -20.50
CA ASP A 91 -27.69 -3.53 -19.89
C ASP A 91 -26.88 -4.48 -20.80
N GLY A 92 -27.52 -5.13 -21.77
CA GLY A 92 -26.88 -5.93 -22.81
C GLY A 92 -25.74 -6.81 -22.26
N ASP A 93 -24.69 -6.93 -23.06
CA ASP A 93 -23.44 -7.64 -22.76
C ASP A 93 -22.32 -6.67 -22.33
N TRP A 94 -22.66 -5.49 -21.81
CA TRP A 94 -21.68 -4.47 -21.44
C TRP A 94 -21.02 -4.78 -20.10
N ARG A 95 -19.70 -4.87 -20.08
CA ARG A 95 -18.89 -4.99 -18.85
C ARG A 95 -17.99 -3.78 -18.63
N PRO A 96 -17.53 -3.51 -17.40
CA PRO A 96 -16.51 -2.49 -17.16
C PRO A 96 -15.27 -2.74 -18.01
N TYR A 97 -14.67 -1.68 -18.55
CA TYR A 97 -13.43 -1.80 -19.32
C TYR A 97 -12.26 -2.09 -18.37
N THR A 98 -11.51 -3.13 -18.69
CA THR A 98 -10.28 -3.52 -18.00
C THR A 98 -9.16 -3.67 -19.03
N PHE A 99 -7.92 -3.43 -18.60
CA PHE A 99 -6.71 -3.59 -19.39
C PHE A 99 -6.26 -5.06 -19.36
N ASP A 100 -7.12 -5.95 -19.85
CA ASP A 100 -6.96 -7.42 -19.75
C ASP A 100 -5.69 -7.90 -20.46
N GLU A 101 -5.31 -7.28 -21.58
CA GLU A 101 -4.06 -7.60 -22.30
C GLU A 101 -2.82 -7.32 -21.44
N GLU A 102 -2.81 -6.19 -20.71
CA GLU A 102 -1.68 -5.84 -19.82
C GLU A 102 -1.64 -6.79 -18.61
N LEU A 103 -2.79 -7.12 -18.03
CA LEU A 103 -2.88 -8.10 -16.94
C LEU A 103 -2.37 -9.48 -17.39
N ALA A 104 -2.81 -9.95 -18.56
CA ALA A 104 -2.38 -11.22 -19.12
C ALA A 104 -0.87 -11.24 -19.40
N ALA A 105 -0.29 -10.14 -19.86
CA ALA A 105 1.16 -10.03 -20.07
C ALA A 105 1.95 -10.12 -18.75
N ILE A 106 1.45 -9.49 -17.68
CA ILE A 106 2.06 -9.59 -16.35
C ILE A 106 1.97 -11.02 -15.81
N GLU A 107 0.79 -11.66 -15.90
CA GLU A 107 0.60 -13.04 -15.45
C GLU A 107 1.45 -14.03 -16.25
N ALA A 108 1.55 -13.86 -17.57
CA ALA A 108 2.40 -14.68 -18.43
C ALA A 108 3.88 -14.58 -18.03
N LYS A 109 4.38 -13.38 -17.69
CA LYS A 109 5.76 -13.17 -17.19
C LYS A 109 6.01 -13.84 -15.84
N ARG A 110 4.97 -14.04 -15.03
CA ARG A 110 5.03 -14.63 -13.68
C ARG A 110 4.63 -16.10 -13.65
N ALA A 111 4.21 -16.68 -14.77
CA ALA A 111 3.72 -18.04 -14.82
C ALA A 111 4.82 -19.02 -14.41
N ILE A 112 4.47 -19.94 -13.52
CA ILE A 112 5.34 -21.00 -13.00
C ILE A 112 4.53 -22.31 -12.96
N PRO A 113 5.17 -23.49 -13.04
CA PRO A 113 4.49 -24.78 -12.91
C PRO A 113 3.72 -24.88 -11.57
N GLU A 114 2.58 -25.56 -11.58
CA GLU A 114 1.71 -25.67 -10.40
C GLU A 114 2.41 -26.41 -9.25
N GLU A 115 3.19 -27.43 -9.59
CA GLU A 115 4.01 -28.24 -8.70
C GLU A 115 5.15 -27.47 -8.03
N GLU A 116 5.60 -26.37 -8.62
CA GLU A 116 6.63 -25.48 -8.08
C GLU A 116 6.03 -24.34 -7.25
N ASN A 117 4.73 -24.09 -7.36
CA ASN A 117 4.07 -22.92 -6.78
C ASN A 117 3.53 -23.17 -5.35
N ALA A 118 4.17 -22.58 -4.34
CA ALA A 118 3.72 -22.62 -2.94
C ALA A 118 2.28 -22.10 -2.74
N ALA A 119 1.79 -21.21 -3.62
CA ALA A 119 0.44 -20.66 -3.53
C ALA A 119 -0.64 -21.76 -3.60
N THR A 120 -0.37 -22.89 -4.27
CA THR A 120 -1.30 -24.02 -4.34
C THR A 120 -1.53 -24.65 -2.97
N ILE A 121 -0.48 -24.74 -2.15
CA ILE A 121 -0.52 -25.26 -0.78
C ILE A 121 -1.17 -24.22 0.13
N TYR A 122 -0.78 -22.94 0.04
CA TYR A 122 -1.44 -21.88 0.80
C TYR A 122 -2.93 -21.79 0.52
N ASN A 123 -3.37 -21.90 -0.74
CA ASN A 123 -4.79 -21.87 -1.11
C ASN A 123 -5.60 -23.01 -0.47
N LYS A 124 -4.99 -24.17 -0.20
CA LYS A 124 -5.64 -25.25 0.57
C LYS A 124 -5.86 -24.83 2.02
N LEU A 125 -4.87 -24.18 2.64
CA LEU A 125 -4.95 -23.68 4.01
C LEU A 125 -5.89 -22.48 4.16
N ILE A 126 -5.93 -21.55 3.19
CA ILE A 126 -6.84 -20.39 3.20
C ILE A 126 -8.31 -20.83 3.27
N LYS A 127 -8.68 -21.89 2.53
CA LYS A 127 -10.06 -22.41 2.51
C LYS A 127 -10.56 -22.89 3.87
N ILE A 128 -9.66 -23.30 4.77
CA ILE A 128 -9.99 -23.79 6.11
C ILE A 128 -9.57 -22.79 7.20
N PHE A 129 -9.12 -21.60 6.82
CA PHE A 129 -8.62 -20.61 7.77
C PHE A 129 -9.77 -19.92 8.49
N ASP A 130 -9.74 -19.95 9.82
CA ASP A 130 -10.56 -19.13 10.70
C ASP A 130 -9.63 -18.30 11.59
N VAL A 131 -9.89 -17.00 11.75
CA VAL A 131 -9.09 -16.15 12.65
C VAL A 131 -9.22 -16.60 14.11
N ASN A 132 -10.38 -17.11 14.51
CA ASN A 132 -10.66 -17.51 15.89
C ASN A 132 -9.82 -18.73 16.31
N ASP A 133 -9.48 -19.60 15.35
CA ASP A 133 -8.60 -20.75 15.55
C ASP A 133 -7.17 -20.38 15.98
N PHE A 134 -6.75 -19.13 15.71
CA PHE A 134 -5.42 -18.59 16.01
C PHE A 134 -5.40 -17.60 17.16
N LYS A 135 -6.55 -17.38 17.81
CA LYS A 135 -6.72 -16.57 19.01
C LYS A 135 -7.67 -17.27 19.99
N PRO A 136 -7.26 -18.42 20.55
CA PRO A 136 -8.11 -19.12 21.51
C PRO A 136 -8.30 -18.25 22.76
N ASP A 137 -9.45 -18.38 23.43
CA ASP A 137 -9.84 -17.52 24.56
C ASP A 137 -8.83 -17.53 25.73
N PHE A 138 -8.07 -18.62 25.90
CA PHE A 138 -7.02 -18.72 26.92
C PHE A 138 -5.75 -17.92 26.58
N MET A 139 -5.59 -17.47 25.33
CA MET A 139 -4.42 -16.74 24.85
C MET A 139 -4.59 -15.23 25.06
N GLY A 140 -4.38 -14.79 26.30
CA GLY A 140 -4.27 -13.36 26.63
C GLY A 140 -3.03 -12.70 26.03
N ASP A 141 -2.99 -11.37 26.02
CA ASP A 141 -1.92 -10.57 25.39
C ASP A 141 -0.52 -10.89 25.95
N ASP A 142 -0.40 -11.12 27.26
CA ASP A 142 0.87 -11.47 27.90
C ASP A 142 1.38 -12.84 27.44
N LEU A 143 0.50 -13.84 27.40
CA LEU A 143 0.84 -15.18 26.93
C LEU A 143 1.19 -15.17 25.44
N ASP A 144 0.45 -14.41 24.63
CA ASP A 144 0.76 -14.20 23.21
C ASP A 144 2.16 -13.58 23.03
N CYS A 145 2.49 -12.56 23.84
CA CYS A 145 3.77 -11.88 23.78
C CYS A 145 4.94 -12.77 24.22
N ILE A 146 4.83 -13.45 25.37
CA ILE A 146 5.89 -14.28 25.95
C ILE A 146 6.23 -15.44 25.03
N THR A 147 5.22 -16.16 24.56
CA THR A 147 5.41 -17.38 23.75
C THR A 147 5.94 -17.10 22.34
N ARG A 148 5.80 -15.86 21.86
CA ARG A 148 6.43 -15.38 20.61
C ARG A 148 7.80 -14.74 20.82
N SER A 149 8.20 -14.43 22.06
CA SER A 149 9.44 -13.69 22.32
C SER A 149 10.61 -14.58 22.71
N GLY A 150 10.37 -15.82 23.11
CA GLY A 150 11.45 -16.76 23.44
C GLY A 150 10.96 -18.16 23.78
N PRO A 151 11.89 -19.07 24.11
CA PRO A 151 11.60 -20.47 24.42
C PRO A 151 10.62 -20.62 25.58
N TRP A 152 9.75 -21.63 25.49
CA TRP A 152 8.81 -22.00 26.56
C TRP A 152 8.58 -23.51 26.57
N LYS A 153 8.19 -24.06 27.71
CA LYS A 153 8.01 -25.50 27.91
C LYS A 153 6.54 -25.89 28.11
N SER A 154 6.23 -27.17 27.91
CA SER A 154 4.85 -27.67 28.06
C SER A 154 4.31 -27.57 29.49
N ASP A 155 5.16 -27.68 30.50
CA ASP A 155 4.80 -27.56 31.91
C ASP A 155 4.47 -26.11 32.32
N GLU A 156 5.09 -25.12 31.65
CA GLU A 156 4.79 -23.70 31.86
C GLU A 156 3.42 -23.31 31.27
N CYS A 157 3.04 -23.89 30.13
CA CYS A 157 1.83 -23.53 29.37
C CYS A 157 1.14 -24.77 28.75
N PRO A 158 0.53 -25.67 29.55
CA PRO A 158 0.04 -26.96 29.08
C PRO A 158 -1.10 -26.85 28.05
N GLN A 159 -2.04 -25.91 28.24
CA GLN A 159 -3.13 -25.67 27.27
C GLN A 159 -2.59 -25.22 25.91
N LEU A 160 -1.52 -24.42 25.91
CA LEU A 160 -0.91 -23.97 24.67
C LEU A 160 -0.14 -25.09 23.96
N ALA A 161 0.54 -25.97 24.70
CA ALA A 161 1.20 -27.14 24.14
C ALA A 161 0.20 -28.09 23.45
N LEU A 162 -0.97 -28.30 24.06
CA LEU A 162 -2.07 -29.05 23.45
C LEU A 162 -2.56 -28.38 22.17
N TRP A 163 -2.80 -27.05 22.20
CA TRP A 163 -3.21 -26.30 21.02
C TRP A 163 -2.17 -26.35 19.88
N ILE A 164 -0.87 -26.26 20.18
CA ILE A 164 0.19 -26.43 19.18
C ILE A 164 0.13 -27.84 18.56
N THR A 165 -0.12 -28.86 19.37
CA THR A 165 -0.28 -30.25 18.90
C THR A 165 -1.49 -30.39 17.98
N GLU A 166 -2.62 -29.76 18.32
CA GLU A 166 -3.82 -29.72 17.46
C GLU A 166 -3.56 -29.04 16.12
N LYS A 167 -2.67 -28.04 16.07
CA LYS A 167 -2.28 -27.34 14.84
C LYS A 167 -1.14 -28.02 14.08
N ASN A 168 -0.67 -29.21 14.49
CA ASN A 168 0.47 -29.87 13.87
C ASN A 168 0.28 -30.12 12.36
N LYS A 169 -0.93 -30.51 11.93
CA LYS A 169 -1.21 -30.69 10.48
C LYS A 169 -1.01 -29.39 9.68
N THR A 170 -1.46 -28.26 10.22
CA THR A 170 -1.27 -26.94 9.60
C THR A 170 0.22 -26.58 9.58
N ILE A 171 0.94 -26.84 10.68
CA ILE A 171 2.38 -26.60 10.76
C ILE A 171 3.13 -27.40 9.69
N GLU A 172 2.90 -28.71 9.59
CA GLU A 172 3.57 -29.55 8.58
C GLU A 172 3.23 -29.12 7.15
N THR A 173 1.98 -28.70 6.89
CA THR A 173 1.58 -28.16 5.57
C THR A 173 2.29 -26.84 5.25
N LEU A 174 2.53 -25.98 6.26
CA LEU A 174 3.30 -24.76 6.09
C LEU A 174 4.79 -25.04 5.86
N LEU A 175 5.34 -26.07 6.51
CA LEU A 175 6.70 -26.54 6.25
C LEU A 175 6.84 -27.06 4.82
N GLU A 176 5.88 -27.87 4.35
CA GLU A 176 5.82 -28.32 2.94
C GLU A 176 5.76 -27.12 1.97
N ALA A 177 4.94 -26.10 2.26
CA ALA A 177 4.88 -24.89 1.45
C ALA A 177 6.23 -24.16 1.42
N SER A 178 6.95 -24.12 2.55
CA SER A 178 8.27 -23.49 2.64
C SER A 178 9.41 -24.27 1.99
N GLU A 179 9.17 -25.48 1.49
CA GLU A 179 10.16 -26.21 0.69
C GLU A 179 10.13 -25.80 -0.79
N LYS A 180 9.19 -24.94 -1.18
CA LYS A 180 9.12 -24.35 -2.52
C LYS A 180 9.89 -23.04 -2.55
N ASP A 181 10.57 -22.79 -3.67
CA ASP A 181 11.29 -21.52 -3.88
C ASP A 181 10.36 -20.42 -4.39
N GLN A 182 9.29 -20.81 -5.09
CA GLN A 182 8.43 -19.88 -5.81
C GLN A 182 7.00 -19.88 -5.28
N CYS A 183 6.44 -18.68 -5.15
CA CYS A 183 5.04 -18.48 -4.80
C CYS A 183 4.42 -17.41 -5.70
N ARG A 184 3.32 -17.72 -6.39
CA ARG A 184 2.59 -16.78 -7.24
C ARG A 184 1.11 -16.89 -6.97
N PHE A 185 0.57 -15.91 -6.24
CA PHE A 185 -0.87 -15.74 -6.16
C PHE A 185 -1.40 -15.05 -7.43
N PRO A 186 -2.65 -15.35 -7.84
CA PRO A 186 -3.32 -14.64 -8.92
C PRO A 186 -3.44 -13.15 -8.63
N ILE A 187 -3.25 -12.33 -9.65
CA ILE A 187 -3.39 -10.88 -9.59
C ILE A 187 -4.83 -10.50 -9.90
N TYR A 188 -5.46 -9.75 -9.00
CA TYR A 188 -6.69 -9.04 -9.30
C TYR A 188 -6.41 -7.54 -9.33
N ALA A 189 -6.31 -7.00 -10.54
CA ALA A 189 -6.05 -5.57 -10.75
C ALA A 189 -7.32 -4.74 -10.97
N ASP A 190 -8.50 -5.29 -10.67
CA ASP A 190 -9.78 -4.60 -10.76
C ASP A 190 -10.38 -4.31 -9.38
N LEU A 191 -11.18 -3.24 -9.28
CA LEU A 191 -11.73 -2.78 -8.00
C LEU A 191 -12.74 -3.77 -7.38
N ILE A 192 -13.36 -4.63 -8.20
CA ILE A 192 -14.40 -5.56 -7.76
C ILE A 192 -13.75 -6.74 -7.04
N ASN A 193 -12.65 -7.26 -7.57
CA ASN A 193 -11.95 -8.42 -7.03
C ASN A 193 -10.74 -8.06 -6.16
N LEU A 194 -10.50 -6.79 -5.86
CA LEU A 194 -9.34 -6.33 -5.09
C LEU A 194 -9.20 -7.03 -3.72
N GLU A 195 -10.31 -7.42 -3.08
CA GLU A 195 -10.26 -8.17 -1.82
C GLU A 195 -9.62 -9.55 -1.95
N LYS A 196 -9.79 -10.22 -3.10
CA LYS A 196 -9.17 -11.51 -3.39
C LYS A 196 -7.65 -11.43 -3.45
N THR A 197 -7.12 -10.29 -3.91
CA THR A 197 -5.67 -10.00 -3.89
C THR A 197 -5.10 -10.04 -2.47
N PHE A 198 -5.92 -9.86 -1.44
CA PHE A 198 -5.46 -9.76 -0.06
C PHE A 198 -6.00 -10.89 0.85
N GLU A 199 -6.66 -11.91 0.30
CA GLU A 199 -7.23 -13.01 1.10
C GLU A 199 -6.17 -13.77 1.90
N TYR A 200 -4.95 -13.90 1.37
CA TYR A 200 -3.84 -14.59 2.04
C TYR A 200 -3.12 -13.72 3.08
N ASN A 201 -3.30 -12.40 3.06
CA ASN A 201 -2.52 -11.45 3.87
C ASN A 201 -2.77 -11.58 5.38
N ILE A 202 -4.01 -11.85 5.77
CA ILE A 202 -4.35 -12.11 7.17
C ILE A 202 -3.83 -13.49 7.60
N PRO A 203 -4.14 -14.60 6.89
CA PRO A 203 -3.60 -15.92 7.20
C PRO A 203 -2.09 -15.97 7.36
N VAL A 204 -1.32 -15.41 6.43
CA VAL A 204 0.16 -15.41 6.47
C VAL A 204 0.71 -14.83 7.77
N LYS A 205 0.11 -13.75 8.29
CA LYS A 205 0.51 -13.16 9.58
C LYS A 205 0.28 -14.10 10.75
N TYR A 206 -0.86 -14.80 10.76
CA TYR A 206 -1.21 -15.76 11.82
C TYR A 206 -0.36 -17.04 11.73
N TRP A 207 -0.14 -17.55 10.52
CA TRP A 207 0.73 -18.70 10.28
C TRP A 207 2.17 -18.45 10.69
N SER A 208 2.71 -17.27 10.38
CA SER A 208 4.05 -16.86 10.81
C SER A 208 4.18 -16.84 12.34
N ARG A 209 3.16 -16.33 13.04
CA ARG A 209 3.10 -16.33 14.51
C ARG A 209 2.94 -17.74 15.09
N LEU A 210 2.15 -18.61 14.46
CA LEU A 210 2.00 -20.01 14.84
C LEU A 210 3.36 -20.74 14.73
N LEU A 211 4.05 -20.59 13.59
CA LEU A 211 5.35 -21.23 13.37
C LEU A 211 6.41 -20.74 14.36
N VAL A 212 6.49 -19.43 14.63
CA VAL A 212 7.40 -18.89 15.65
C VAL A 212 7.11 -19.47 17.03
N ARG A 213 5.83 -19.54 17.41
CA ARG A 213 5.45 -20.09 18.70
C ARG A 213 5.78 -21.57 18.82
N ALA A 214 5.53 -22.34 17.77
CA ALA A 214 5.89 -23.75 17.69
C ALA A 214 7.42 -23.94 17.69
N ALA A 215 8.17 -23.05 17.05
CA ALA A 215 9.63 -23.07 17.10
C ALA A 215 10.15 -22.81 18.52
N ASN A 216 9.56 -21.85 19.24
CA ASN A 216 9.92 -21.56 20.63
C ASN A 216 9.54 -22.69 21.59
N TYR A 217 8.43 -23.39 21.31
CA TYR A 217 8.06 -24.61 22.02
C TYR A 217 9.13 -25.70 21.86
N ASP A 218 9.50 -26.00 20.62
CA ASP A 218 10.54 -27.00 20.33
C ASP A 218 11.87 -26.63 21.00
N LEU A 219 12.23 -25.35 20.95
CA LEU A 219 13.45 -24.84 21.54
C LEU A 219 13.47 -24.98 23.06
N GLY A 220 12.36 -24.66 23.73
CA GLY A 220 12.22 -24.84 25.18
C GLY A 220 12.33 -26.30 25.63
N ASN A 221 11.99 -27.23 24.73
CA ASN A 221 12.12 -28.67 24.93
C ASN A 221 13.43 -29.26 24.36
N GLY A 222 14.39 -28.43 23.97
CA GLY A 222 15.71 -28.88 23.48
C GLY A 222 15.71 -29.45 22.05
N GLN A 223 14.62 -29.32 21.30
CA GLN A 223 14.49 -29.82 19.93
C GLN A 223 14.98 -28.77 18.92
N ILE A 224 16.28 -28.46 18.95
CA ILE A 224 16.91 -27.34 18.21
C ILE A 224 16.65 -27.43 16.70
N ASP A 225 16.88 -28.57 16.06
CA ASP A 225 16.72 -28.70 14.60
C ASP A 225 15.27 -28.50 14.13
N ARG A 226 14.30 -28.98 14.91
CA ARG A 226 12.87 -28.78 14.64
C ARG A 226 12.46 -27.32 14.79
N SER A 227 13.01 -26.65 15.80
CA SER A 227 12.84 -25.21 16.01
C SER A 227 13.39 -24.42 14.82
N LEU A 228 14.63 -24.71 14.42
CA LEU A 228 15.30 -24.01 13.33
C LEU A 228 14.55 -24.20 12.01
N ARG A 229 14.11 -25.42 11.68
CA ARG A 229 13.30 -25.68 10.47
C ARG A 229 12.06 -24.78 10.41
N LYS A 230 11.37 -24.58 11.54
CA LYS A 230 10.19 -23.70 11.63
C LYS A 230 10.56 -22.22 11.49
N GLN A 231 11.67 -21.77 12.08
CA GLN A 231 12.12 -20.38 11.95
C GLN A 231 12.52 -20.05 10.50
N LEU A 232 13.26 -20.94 9.84
CA LEU A 232 13.62 -20.80 8.43
C LEU A 232 12.40 -20.85 7.52
N ALA A 233 11.39 -21.65 7.84
CA ALA A 233 10.11 -21.65 7.12
C ALA A 233 9.40 -20.29 7.18
N VAL A 234 9.46 -19.55 8.31
CA VAL A 234 8.90 -18.19 8.39
C VAL A 234 9.68 -17.22 7.50
N LEU A 235 11.00 -17.39 7.41
CA LEU A 235 11.83 -16.59 6.51
C LEU A 235 11.47 -16.86 5.03
N GLN A 236 11.25 -18.13 4.67
CA GLN A 236 10.80 -18.48 3.33
C GLN A 236 9.40 -17.94 3.02
N ILE A 237 8.48 -17.94 4.01
CA ILE A 237 7.17 -17.29 3.85
C ILE A 237 7.34 -15.79 3.53
N ALA A 238 8.32 -15.10 4.14
CA ALA A 238 8.62 -13.72 3.79
C ALA A 238 9.13 -13.60 2.33
N SER A 239 10.03 -14.49 1.90
CA SER A 239 10.48 -14.60 0.50
C SER A 239 9.31 -14.76 -0.46
N HIS A 240 8.38 -15.66 -0.17
CA HIS A 240 7.14 -15.83 -0.95
C HIS A 240 6.31 -14.55 -1.07
N MET A 241 6.25 -13.74 -0.01
CA MET A 241 5.52 -12.47 -0.05
C MET A 241 6.27 -11.39 -0.86
N TYR A 242 7.60 -11.35 -0.83
CA TYR A 242 8.40 -10.44 -1.68
C TYR A 242 8.20 -10.70 -3.18
N GLN A 243 7.80 -11.92 -3.55
CA GLN A 243 7.53 -12.31 -4.93
C GLN A 243 6.14 -11.86 -5.45
N GLN A 244 5.29 -11.31 -4.58
CA GLN A 244 4.00 -10.75 -4.99
C GLN A 244 4.13 -9.29 -5.43
N MET A 245 3.15 -8.78 -6.18
CA MET A 245 3.28 -7.48 -6.85
C MET A 245 2.65 -6.32 -6.09
N THR A 246 1.97 -6.53 -4.96
CA THR A 246 1.33 -5.41 -4.28
C THR A 246 2.23 -4.83 -3.20
N MET A 247 2.10 -3.52 -2.99
CA MET A 247 2.76 -2.84 -1.87
C MET A 247 2.35 -3.43 -0.50
N MET A 248 1.12 -3.95 -0.40
CA MET A 248 0.64 -4.60 0.82
C MET A 248 1.38 -5.90 1.09
N ASP A 249 1.62 -6.72 0.05
CA ASP A 249 2.39 -7.96 0.18
C ASP A 249 3.82 -7.65 0.61
N PHE A 250 4.42 -6.60 0.04
CA PHE A 250 5.75 -6.15 0.42
C PHE A 250 5.82 -5.73 1.91
N LEU A 251 4.85 -4.96 2.40
CA LEU A 251 4.77 -4.61 3.82
C LEU A 251 4.60 -5.84 4.72
N ILE A 252 3.90 -6.86 4.24
CA ILE A 252 3.71 -8.12 4.97
C ILE A 252 5.00 -8.93 4.97
N ALA A 253 5.71 -9.01 3.84
CA ALA A 253 7.01 -9.64 3.72
C ALA A 253 8.00 -9.04 4.74
N LEU A 254 8.13 -7.70 4.78
CA LEU A 254 8.96 -6.99 5.76
C LEU A 254 8.58 -7.35 7.21
N ALA A 255 7.28 -7.41 7.51
CA ALA A 255 6.80 -7.72 8.85
C ALA A 255 7.08 -9.19 9.25
N VAL A 256 6.86 -10.14 8.33
CA VAL A 256 7.12 -11.56 8.56
C VAL A 256 8.61 -11.84 8.70
N GLU A 257 9.43 -11.20 7.86
CA GLU A 257 10.89 -11.30 7.96
C GLU A 257 11.41 -10.74 9.29
N GLY A 258 10.92 -9.57 9.71
CA GLY A 258 11.28 -8.99 11.00
C GLY A 258 10.91 -9.90 12.19
N ILE A 259 9.81 -10.66 12.08
CA ILE A 259 9.43 -11.70 13.04
C ILE A 259 10.45 -12.84 13.02
N ALA A 260 10.78 -13.39 11.85
CA ALA A 260 11.74 -14.48 11.69
C ALA A 260 13.13 -14.12 12.22
N ILE A 261 13.70 -13.00 11.77
CA ILE A 261 15.02 -12.51 12.19
C ILE A 261 15.08 -12.31 13.71
N GLY A 262 14.03 -11.76 14.31
CA GLY A 262 13.96 -11.59 15.76
C GLY A 262 14.12 -12.92 16.52
N GLN A 263 13.45 -13.98 16.04
CA GLN A 263 13.56 -15.32 16.66
C GLN A 263 14.89 -16.00 16.38
N ILE A 264 15.40 -15.89 15.15
CA ILE A 264 16.69 -16.43 14.78
C ILE A 264 17.79 -15.83 15.66
N ASN A 265 17.78 -14.51 15.86
CA ASN A 265 18.73 -13.84 16.76
C ASN A 265 18.64 -14.37 18.20
N GLU A 266 17.43 -14.56 18.72
CA GLU A 266 17.22 -15.13 20.05
C GLU A 266 17.83 -16.54 20.15
N SER A 267 17.60 -17.40 19.15
CA SER A 267 18.17 -18.75 19.10
C SER A 267 19.70 -18.75 18.97
N VAL A 268 20.26 -17.95 18.06
CA VAL A 268 21.72 -17.85 17.87
C VAL A 268 22.42 -17.40 19.15
N ILE A 269 21.82 -16.47 19.89
CA ILE A 269 22.46 -15.89 21.08
C ILE A 269 22.33 -16.79 22.31
N ASN A 270 21.14 -17.34 22.56
CA ASN A 270 20.87 -18.06 23.81
C ASN A 270 21.05 -19.57 23.71
N CYS A 271 21.10 -20.17 22.52
CA CYS A 271 21.22 -21.61 22.35
C CYS A 271 22.60 -22.03 21.89
N GLU A 272 22.99 -23.27 22.18
CA GLU A 272 24.23 -23.88 21.69
C GLU A 272 24.04 -24.45 20.28
N LEU A 273 24.05 -23.55 19.29
CA LEU A 273 23.98 -23.93 17.88
C LEU A 273 25.33 -24.43 17.38
N VAL A 274 25.32 -25.57 16.67
CA VAL A 274 26.49 -26.10 15.98
C VAL A 274 26.75 -25.35 14.66
N GLU A 275 27.95 -25.49 14.12
CA GLU A 275 28.41 -24.81 12.91
C GLU A 275 27.46 -24.98 11.72
N GLN A 276 26.92 -26.19 11.53
CA GLN A 276 25.97 -26.49 10.46
C GLN A 276 24.67 -25.68 10.58
N ASN A 277 24.17 -25.49 11.81
CA ASN A 277 22.97 -24.67 12.03
C ASN A 277 23.26 -23.21 11.68
N LEU A 278 24.40 -22.68 12.13
CA LEU A 278 24.81 -21.30 11.87
C LEU A 278 25.00 -21.02 10.37
N SER A 279 25.65 -21.93 9.65
CA SER A 279 25.81 -21.83 8.20
C SER A 279 24.47 -21.87 7.47
N SER A 280 23.53 -22.71 7.92
CA SER A 280 22.17 -22.78 7.35
C SER A 280 21.39 -21.48 7.58
N ILE A 281 21.56 -20.86 8.75
CA ILE A 281 20.94 -19.56 9.07
C ILE A 281 21.53 -18.45 8.20
N ASP A 282 22.86 -18.34 8.13
CA ASP A 282 23.51 -17.29 7.35
C ASP A 282 23.12 -17.35 5.88
N LYS A 283 23.15 -18.56 5.31
CA LYS A 283 22.73 -18.84 3.94
C LYS A 283 21.26 -18.46 3.72
N ALA A 284 20.35 -18.87 4.60
CA ALA A 284 18.93 -18.56 4.45
C ALA A 284 18.62 -17.05 4.54
N ILE A 285 19.37 -16.29 5.36
CA ILE A 285 19.23 -14.82 5.42
C ILE A 285 19.81 -14.16 4.17
N GLU A 286 20.91 -14.68 3.65
CA GLU A 286 21.53 -14.21 2.41
C GLU A 286 20.65 -14.45 1.17
N GLU A 287 19.97 -15.59 1.10
CA GLU A 287 19.12 -15.99 -0.02
C GLU A 287 17.78 -15.24 -0.10
N ILE A 288 17.48 -14.31 0.83
CA ILE A 288 16.29 -13.46 0.75
C ILE A 288 16.43 -12.50 -0.43
N ASP A 289 15.90 -12.92 -1.57
CA ASP A 289 15.88 -12.21 -2.84
C ASP A 289 14.87 -11.06 -2.84
N PHE A 290 15.23 -9.97 -2.16
CA PHE A 290 14.57 -8.67 -2.36
C PHE A 290 15.60 -7.59 -2.63
N ASN A 291 15.47 -6.97 -3.81
CA ASN A 291 16.25 -5.87 -4.31
C ASN A 291 15.31 -4.72 -4.67
N TRP A 292 15.38 -3.62 -3.91
CA TRP A 292 14.55 -2.43 -4.11
C TRP A 292 14.50 -1.97 -5.58
N SER A 293 15.65 -1.94 -6.25
CA SER A 293 15.77 -1.46 -7.62
C SER A 293 15.10 -2.38 -8.65
N ALA A 294 15.04 -3.68 -8.38
CA ALA A 294 14.38 -4.65 -9.25
C ALA A 294 12.89 -4.81 -8.90
N ASP A 295 12.54 -4.68 -7.63
CA ASP A 295 11.23 -5.06 -7.11
C ASP A 295 10.24 -3.91 -7.06
N LEU A 296 10.68 -2.69 -6.77
CA LEU A 296 9.79 -1.54 -6.84
C LEU A 296 9.17 -1.37 -8.23
N PRO A 297 9.91 -1.51 -9.36
CA PRO A 297 9.30 -1.51 -10.69
C PRO A 297 8.19 -2.54 -10.87
N ARG A 298 8.32 -3.75 -10.30
CA ARG A 298 7.26 -4.77 -10.34
C ARG A 298 6.02 -4.31 -9.58
N ILE A 299 6.21 -3.70 -8.40
CA ILE A 299 5.11 -3.14 -7.62
C ILE A 299 4.43 -1.98 -8.37
N LEU A 300 5.24 -1.12 -9.01
CA LEU A 300 4.75 -0.01 -9.82
C LEU A 300 3.99 -0.47 -11.05
N ASP A 301 4.41 -1.54 -11.72
CA ASP A 301 3.68 -2.14 -12.84
C ASP A 301 2.26 -2.56 -12.42
N TYR A 302 2.12 -3.22 -11.27
CA TYR A 302 0.80 -3.55 -10.72
C TYR A 302 0.00 -2.31 -10.35
N GLN A 303 0.59 -1.33 -9.66
CA GLN A 303 -0.13 -0.12 -9.26
C GLN A 303 -0.57 0.73 -10.46
N LYS A 304 0.25 0.79 -11.51
CA LYS A 304 -0.07 1.41 -12.80
C LYS A 304 -1.24 0.70 -13.44
N LEU A 305 -1.22 -0.63 -13.51
CA LEU A 305 -2.34 -1.42 -14.04
C LEU A 305 -3.62 -1.25 -13.21
N PHE A 306 -3.49 -1.25 -11.88
CA PHE A 306 -4.61 -1.01 -10.98
C PHE A 306 -5.19 0.39 -11.18
N ALA A 307 -4.36 1.42 -11.31
CA ALA A 307 -4.81 2.78 -11.63
C ALA A 307 -5.49 2.83 -13.01
N LYS A 308 -4.92 2.19 -14.03
CA LYS A 308 -5.51 2.07 -15.36
C LYS A 308 -6.90 1.43 -15.28
N ASN A 309 -7.06 0.31 -14.57
CA ASN A 309 -8.35 -0.36 -14.39
C ASN A 309 -9.33 0.44 -13.53
N PHE A 310 -8.84 1.16 -12.52
CA PHE A 310 -9.65 2.08 -11.73
C PHE A 310 -10.25 3.16 -12.63
N PHE A 311 -9.47 3.78 -13.52
CA PHE A 311 -10.03 4.72 -14.51
C PHE A 311 -10.80 4.03 -15.65
N GLY A 312 -10.44 2.78 -15.96
CA GLY A 312 -11.14 1.89 -16.88
C GLY A 312 -12.60 1.67 -16.48
N MET A 313 -12.89 1.71 -15.17
CA MET A 313 -14.26 1.59 -14.66
C MET A 313 -15.20 2.69 -15.17
N TYR A 314 -14.71 3.84 -15.62
CA TYR A 314 -15.54 4.89 -16.23
C TYR A 314 -15.96 4.56 -17.66
N TYR A 315 -15.49 3.44 -18.21
CA TYR A 315 -15.82 2.94 -19.53
C TYR A 315 -16.44 1.54 -19.43
N GLN A 316 -17.19 1.18 -20.46
CA GLN A 316 -17.67 -0.18 -20.67
C GLN A 316 -17.28 -0.65 -22.06
N VAL A 317 -17.14 -1.96 -22.20
CA VAL A 317 -16.92 -2.65 -23.47
C VAL A 317 -17.92 -3.79 -23.61
N ASN A 318 -18.43 -4.02 -24.82
CA ASN A 318 -19.29 -5.15 -25.15
C ASN A 318 -18.49 -6.28 -25.85
N SER A 319 -19.14 -7.39 -26.20
CA SER A 319 -18.50 -8.52 -26.88
C SER A 319 -17.93 -8.18 -28.25
N GLU A 320 -18.46 -7.15 -28.92
CA GLU A 320 -17.96 -6.63 -30.20
C GLU A 320 -16.76 -5.66 -30.04
N GLY A 321 -16.31 -5.39 -28.81
CA GLY A 321 -15.23 -4.45 -28.53
C GLY A 321 -15.62 -2.98 -28.67
N LYS A 322 -16.92 -2.65 -28.82
CA LYS A 322 -17.40 -1.26 -28.80
C LYS A 322 -17.24 -0.70 -27.40
N ILE A 323 -16.73 0.52 -27.30
CA ILE A 323 -16.46 1.19 -26.02
C ILE A 323 -17.41 2.37 -25.84
N ARG A 324 -17.94 2.53 -24.63
CA ARG A 324 -18.72 3.71 -24.22
C ARG A 324 -18.38 4.11 -22.79
N PHE A 325 -18.82 5.29 -22.36
CA PHE A 325 -18.76 5.64 -20.94
C PHE A 325 -19.73 4.80 -20.11
N LEU A 326 -19.31 4.39 -18.92
CA LEU A 326 -20.14 3.66 -17.98
C LEU A 326 -21.34 4.51 -17.58
N ARG A 327 -22.54 4.00 -17.81
CA ARG A 327 -23.80 4.70 -17.51
C ARG A 327 -24.15 4.72 -16.01
N ASN A 328 -23.57 3.79 -15.23
CA ASN A 328 -23.93 3.58 -13.83
C ASN A 328 -22.68 3.24 -12.99
N SER A 329 -21.88 4.25 -12.66
CA SER A 329 -20.64 4.09 -11.88
C SER A 329 -20.87 3.59 -10.47
N SER A 330 -21.97 4.00 -9.81
CA SER A 330 -22.22 3.56 -8.45
C SER A 330 -22.61 2.09 -8.35
N HIS A 331 -23.19 1.49 -9.39
CA HIS A 331 -23.62 0.10 -9.35
C HIS A 331 -22.44 -0.86 -9.11
N ILE A 332 -21.25 -0.57 -9.66
CA ILE A 332 -20.05 -1.37 -9.43
C ILE A 332 -19.68 -1.35 -7.93
N TYR A 333 -19.64 -0.15 -7.35
CA TYR A 333 -19.31 0.02 -5.94
C TYR A 333 -20.39 -0.52 -5.01
N LEU A 334 -21.67 -0.29 -5.33
CA LEU A 334 -22.80 -0.68 -4.50
C LEU A 334 -23.08 -2.18 -4.56
N LYS A 335 -22.78 -2.84 -5.69
CA LYS A 335 -22.78 -4.31 -5.77
C LYS A 335 -21.79 -4.92 -4.79
N ARG A 336 -20.64 -4.29 -4.59
CA ARG A 336 -19.64 -4.72 -3.60
C ARG A 336 -20.17 -4.62 -2.17
N VAL A 337 -20.81 -3.52 -1.80
CA VAL A 337 -21.38 -3.33 -0.44
C VAL A 337 -22.77 -3.94 -0.28
N GLN A 338 -23.27 -4.69 -1.27
CA GLN A 338 -24.62 -5.29 -1.29
C GLN A 338 -25.75 -4.30 -0.98
N GLN A 339 -25.56 -3.01 -1.25
CA GLN A 339 -26.56 -1.99 -0.94
C GLN A 339 -27.47 -1.75 -2.16
N PRO A 340 -28.80 -1.73 -1.98
CA PRO A 340 -29.71 -1.43 -3.07
C PRO A 340 -29.50 0.02 -3.55
N VAL A 341 -29.36 0.18 -4.87
CA VAL A 341 -29.21 1.51 -5.47
C VAL A 341 -30.60 2.14 -5.61
N THR A 342 -30.81 3.30 -4.97
CA THR A 342 -32.07 4.04 -5.10
C THR A 342 -32.27 4.55 -6.53
N TYR A 343 -33.53 4.72 -6.94
CA TYR A 343 -33.89 5.25 -8.26
C TYR A 343 -33.18 6.58 -8.57
N TRP A 344 -33.22 7.53 -7.62
CA TRP A 344 -32.60 8.85 -7.78
C TRP A 344 -31.08 8.79 -7.87
N ARG A 345 -30.43 7.88 -7.14
CA ARG A 345 -28.98 7.69 -7.24
C ARG A 345 -28.57 7.22 -8.63
N LYS A 346 -29.27 6.25 -9.21
CA LYS A 346 -29.03 5.81 -10.61
C LYS A 346 -29.13 6.98 -11.61
N ARG A 347 -30.09 7.89 -11.43
CA ARG A 347 -30.25 9.07 -12.29
C ARG A 347 -29.13 10.10 -12.08
N LEU A 348 -28.72 10.32 -10.84
CA LEU A 348 -27.58 11.18 -10.53
C LEU A 348 -26.28 10.62 -11.12
N ASP A 349 -26.04 9.31 -11.03
CA ASP A 349 -24.86 8.69 -11.63
C ASP A 349 -24.82 8.92 -13.14
N ARG A 350 -25.96 8.79 -13.83
CA ARG A 350 -26.06 9.10 -15.26
C ARG A 350 -25.78 10.56 -15.56
N ALA A 351 -26.28 11.48 -14.73
CA ALA A 351 -25.92 12.89 -14.86
C ALA A 351 -24.40 13.10 -14.68
N TRP A 352 -23.76 12.36 -13.77
CA TRP A 352 -22.30 12.37 -13.61
C TRP A 352 -21.56 11.85 -14.85
N VAL A 353 -22.14 10.95 -15.64
CA VAL A 353 -21.52 10.50 -16.91
C VAL A 353 -21.36 11.64 -17.90
N ILE A 354 -22.33 12.56 -17.96
CA ILE A 354 -22.22 13.75 -18.81
C ILE A 354 -21.01 14.58 -18.35
N TYR A 355 -20.86 14.75 -17.03
CA TYR A 355 -19.68 15.41 -16.47
C TYR A 355 -18.39 14.68 -16.84
N TYR A 356 -18.30 13.36 -16.62
CA TYR A 356 -17.11 12.58 -16.99
C TYR A 356 -16.82 12.61 -18.48
N TRP A 357 -17.83 12.70 -19.36
CA TRP A 357 -17.63 12.83 -20.81
C TRP A 357 -16.89 14.13 -21.19
N PHE A 358 -17.11 15.20 -20.43
CA PHE A 358 -16.39 16.45 -20.61
C PHE A 358 -14.95 16.37 -20.12
N VAL A 359 -14.68 15.55 -19.11
CA VAL A 359 -13.44 15.64 -18.34
C VAL A 359 -12.46 14.50 -18.60
N LEU A 360 -12.96 13.32 -18.90
CA LEU A 360 -12.16 12.15 -19.26
C LEU A 360 -11.97 12.07 -20.78
N PRO A 361 -10.83 11.51 -21.24
CA PRO A 361 -10.66 11.13 -22.64
C PRO A 361 -11.78 10.22 -23.13
N THR A 362 -12.14 10.27 -24.41
CA THR A 362 -13.22 9.42 -24.94
C THR A 362 -12.77 7.96 -25.15
N LYS A 363 -11.47 7.72 -25.25
CA LYS A 363 -10.88 6.38 -25.40
C LYS A 363 -10.13 6.00 -24.11
N PRO A 364 -10.36 4.82 -23.54
CA PRO A 364 -9.66 4.38 -22.32
C PRO A 364 -8.15 4.25 -22.55
N LYS A 365 -7.70 3.84 -23.74
CA LYS A 365 -6.26 3.77 -24.08
C LYS A 365 -5.54 5.13 -23.91
N THR A 366 -6.19 6.24 -24.29
CA THR A 366 -5.63 7.58 -24.06
C THR A 366 -5.49 7.89 -22.57
N THR A 367 -6.45 7.46 -21.74
CA THR A 367 -6.33 7.56 -20.28
C THR A 367 -5.16 6.73 -19.78
N GLY A 368 -4.98 5.52 -20.32
CA GLY A 368 -3.85 4.64 -20.00
C GLY A 368 -2.49 5.27 -20.31
N THR A 369 -2.33 5.95 -21.45
CA THR A 369 -1.08 6.66 -21.81
C THR A 369 -0.81 7.85 -20.88
N ILE A 370 -1.85 8.60 -20.48
CA ILE A 370 -1.67 9.69 -19.50
C ILE A 370 -1.15 9.11 -18.18
N LEU A 371 -1.77 8.05 -17.68
CA LEU A 371 -1.33 7.39 -16.44
C LEU A 371 0.09 6.83 -16.56
N GLU A 372 0.47 6.27 -17.70
CA GLU A 372 1.83 5.77 -17.93
C GLU A 372 2.89 6.86 -17.81
N ASN A 373 2.62 8.05 -18.36
CA ASN A 373 3.51 9.20 -18.21
C ASN A 373 3.60 9.65 -16.74
N GLU A 374 2.48 9.68 -16.02
CA GLU A 374 2.47 10.06 -14.59
C GLU A 374 3.26 9.07 -13.71
N PHE A 375 3.29 7.78 -14.08
CA PHE A 375 4.06 6.78 -13.35
C PHE A 375 5.57 6.84 -13.62
N SER A 376 6.03 7.47 -14.70
CA SER A 376 7.46 7.54 -15.05
C SER A 376 8.32 8.10 -13.91
N ASP A 377 7.87 9.20 -13.29
CA ASP A 377 8.47 9.80 -12.10
C ASP A 377 8.63 8.83 -10.91
N TYR A 378 7.74 7.86 -10.77
CA TYR A 378 7.79 6.89 -9.68
C TYR A 378 8.83 5.80 -9.94
N TYR A 379 9.11 5.46 -11.20
CA TYR A 379 10.18 4.49 -11.52
C TYR A 379 11.56 5.03 -11.15
N GLU A 380 11.78 6.35 -11.21
CA GLU A 380 13.02 6.97 -10.72
C GLU A 380 13.27 6.68 -9.23
N MET A 381 12.22 6.46 -8.43
CA MET A 381 12.34 6.09 -7.01
C MET A 381 12.90 4.68 -6.77
N SER A 382 12.98 3.85 -7.82
CA SER A 382 13.64 2.54 -7.75
C SER A 382 15.15 2.65 -7.78
N ASN A 383 15.68 3.78 -8.27
CA ASN A 383 17.11 4.04 -8.22
C ASN A 383 17.55 4.23 -6.76
N PHE A 384 18.60 3.53 -6.34
CA PHE A 384 19.17 3.67 -4.99
C PHE A 384 19.73 5.09 -4.73
N GLU A 385 20.14 5.79 -5.79
CA GLU A 385 20.61 7.18 -5.72
C GLU A 385 19.47 8.20 -5.65
N TYR A 386 18.21 7.75 -5.70
CA TYR A 386 17.05 8.64 -5.65
C TYR A 386 17.05 9.43 -4.34
N GLN A 387 17.14 10.75 -4.46
CA GLN A 387 17.11 11.66 -3.32
C GLN A 387 15.66 11.85 -2.86
N TRP A 388 15.30 11.09 -1.82
CA TRP A 388 14.01 11.27 -1.15
C TRP A 388 13.90 12.68 -0.58
N PRO A 389 12.84 13.43 -0.90
CA PRO A 389 12.65 14.74 -0.31
C PRO A 389 12.52 14.60 1.22
N THR A 390 13.21 15.46 1.96
CA THR A 390 13.21 15.46 3.43
C THR A 390 11.84 15.75 4.03
N GLU A 391 10.99 16.46 3.27
CA GLU A 391 9.62 16.75 3.64
C GLU A 391 8.66 16.15 2.62
N SER A 392 7.58 15.54 3.11
CA SER A 392 6.47 15.16 2.23
C SER A 392 5.89 16.44 1.62
N PRO A 393 5.71 16.50 0.28
CA PRO A 393 5.20 17.71 -0.34
C PRO A 393 3.87 18.11 0.28
N SER A 394 3.73 19.40 0.61
CA SER A 394 2.51 19.91 1.22
C SER A 394 1.33 19.77 0.26
N PHE A 395 0.11 19.67 0.80
CA PHE A 395 -1.10 19.64 -0.04
C PHE A 395 -1.21 20.89 -0.95
N GLU A 396 -0.66 22.02 -0.51
CA GLU A 396 -0.70 23.32 -1.20
C GLU A 396 0.25 23.37 -2.40
N ASP A 397 1.49 22.89 -2.24
CA ASP A 397 2.46 22.76 -3.34
C ASP A 397 1.91 21.89 -4.48
N LEU A 398 1.03 20.96 -4.09
CA LEU A 398 0.46 19.99 -4.98
C LEU A 398 -0.81 20.47 -5.70
N MET A 399 -1.65 21.30 -5.05
CA MET A 399 -2.80 21.91 -5.72
C MET A 399 -2.41 22.93 -6.81
N LEU A 400 -1.24 23.57 -6.70
CA LEU A 400 -0.81 24.63 -7.62
C LEU A 400 -0.17 24.13 -8.92
N LYS A 401 0.26 22.85 -8.98
CA LYS A 401 1.04 22.31 -10.11
C LYS A 401 0.29 21.32 -10.99
N ILE A 402 -0.98 21.05 -10.74
CA ILE A 402 -1.70 19.99 -11.46
C ILE A 402 -2.22 20.51 -12.82
N PRO A 403 -1.70 19.99 -13.96
CA PRO A 403 -1.99 20.51 -15.29
C PRO A 403 -3.30 19.97 -15.88
N SER A 404 -4.06 19.10 -15.21
CA SER A 404 -5.37 18.69 -15.70
C SER A 404 -6.25 18.11 -14.61
N TYR A 405 -7.57 18.12 -14.78
CA TYR A 405 -8.47 17.47 -13.81
C TYR A 405 -8.24 15.95 -13.72
N LEU A 406 -7.86 15.28 -14.80
CA LEU A 406 -7.54 13.86 -14.75
C LEU A 406 -6.28 13.63 -13.92
N THR A 407 -5.24 14.44 -14.10
CA THR A 407 -4.05 14.45 -13.24
C THR A 407 -4.43 14.80 -11.80
N TRP A 408 -5.43 15.66 -11.58
CA TRP A 408 -5.93 15.96 -10.23
C TRP A 408 -6.68 14.79 -9.60
N LEU A 409 -7.53 14.08 -10.35
CA LEU A 409 -8.20 12.87 -9.86
C LEU A 409 -7.18 11.77 -9.60
N PHE A 410 -6.23 11.58 -10.51
CA PHE A 410 -5.13 10.63 -10.35
C PHE A 410 -4.35 10.98 -9.09
N TRP A 411 -3.92 12.23 -8.93
CA TRP A 411 -3.21 12.66 -7.74
C TRP A 411 -4.06 12.59 -6.46
N LYS A 412 -5.34 12.90 -6.51
CA LYS A 412 -6.20 12.73 -5.32
C LYS A 412 -6.28 11.27 -4.89
N GLN A 413 -6.26 10.34 -5.85
CA GLN A 413 -6.40 8.91 -5.60
C GLN A 413 -5.05 8.21 -5.34
N CYS A 414 -3.98 8.66 -6.00
CA CYS A 414 -2.65 8.03 -6.09
C CYS A 414 -1.52 8.95 -5.60
N GLY A 415 -1.76 10.25 -5.42
CA GLY A 415 -0.79 11.23 -4.93
C GLY A 415 -0.21 10.95 -3.55
N PRO A 416 -0.99 10.42 -2.57
CA PRO A 416 -0.43 9.96 -1.31
C PRO A 416 0.63 8.85 -1.47
N GLN A 417 0.76 8.24 -2.66
CA GLN A 417 1.69 7.13 -2.87
C GLN A 417 3.16 7.54 -2.76
N LYS A 418 3.58 8.76 -3.14
CA LYS A 418 5.01 9.17 -3.01
C LYS A 418 5.47 9.09 -1.54
N ALA A 419 4.66 9.59 -0.62
CA ALA A 419 4.91 9.47 0.82
C ALA A 419 4.88 8.00 1.29
N MET A 420 3.96 7.20 0.75
CA MET A 420 3.92 5.76 1.05
C MET A 420 5.17 5.02 0.55
N TYR A 421 5.69 5.32 -0.64
CA TYR A 421 6.93 4.71 -1.15
C TYR A 421 8.15 5.15 -0.34
N HIS A 422 8.18 6.39 0.15
CA HIS A 422 9.23 6.82 1.06
C HIS A 422 9.19 6.00 2.36
N ILE A 423 8.01 5.88 2.99
CA ILE A 423 7.83 5.02 4.18
C ILE A 423 8.22 3.57 3.86
N LEU A 424 7.91 3.09 2.66
CA LEU A 424 8.24 1.74 2.20
C LEU A 424 9.75 1.53 2.10
N TYR A 425 10.44 2.51 1.51
CA TYR A 425 11.90 2.54 1.38
C TYR A 425 12.58 2.58 2.74
N GLU A 426 12.08 3.43 3.65
CA GLU A 426 12.55 3.46 5.03
C GLU A 426 12.43 2.09 5.69
N ARG A 427 11.26 1.47 5.62
CA ARG A 427 11.04 0.13 6.21
C ARG A 427 11.92 -0.93 5.57
N TRP A 428 12.16 -0.84 4.26
CA TRP A 428 13.09 -1.72 3.58
C TRP A 428 14.52 -1.56 4.12
N LEU A 429 15.04 -0.34 4.23
CA LEU A 429 16.36 -0.08 4.79
C LEU A 429 16.47 -0.55 6.25
N GLU A 430 15.44 -0.32 7.08
CA GLU A 430 15.39 -0.85 8.45
C GLU A 430 15.50 -2.38 8.47
N THR A 431 14.79 -3.06 7.57
CA THR A 431 14.85 -4.52 7.45
C THR A 431 16.19 -5.00 6.92
N LEU A 432 16.79 -4.32 5.93
CA LEU A 432 18.12 -4.64 5.41
C LEU A 432 19.19 -4.50 6.51
N ALA A 433 19.11 -3.44 7.33
CA ALA A 433 20.00 -3.27 8.48
C ALA A 433 19.85 -4.41 9.49
N ARG A 434 18.62 -4.91 9.71
CA ARG A 434 18.38 -6.09 10.55
C ARG A 434 18.95 -7.37 9.96
N ARG A 435 18.89 -7.56 8.62
CA ARG A 435 19.56 -8.70 7.94
C ARG A 435 21.07 -8.66 8.16
N HIS A 436 21.70 -7.51 7.89
CA HIS A 436 23.14 -7.31 8.09
C HIS A 436 23.54 -7.63 9.53
N ALA A 437 22.84 -7.06 10.51
CA ALA A 437 23.10 -7.31 11.91
C ALA A 437 22.84 -8.76 12.35
N ALA A 438 21.83 -9.44 11.79
CA ALA A 438 21.57 -10.85 12.07
C ALA A 438 22.73 -11.74 11.59
N ARG A 439 23.27 -11.48 10.39
CA ARG A 439 24.47 -12.16 9.89
C ARG A 439 25.71 -11.82 10.72
N ILE A 440 25.86 -10.58 11.19
CA ILE A 440 26.89 -10.22 12.18
C ILE A 440 26.70 -11.05 13.46
N ILE A 441 25.47 -11.20 13.98
CA ILE A 441 25.18 -12.00 15.17
C ILE A 441 25.58 -13.47 14.98
N VAL A 442 25.40 -14.03 13.78
CA VAL A 442 25.92 -15.36 13.42
C VAL A 442 27.44 -15.39 13.53
N ALA A 443 28.16 -14.42 12.96
CA ALA A 443 29.62 -14.30 13.09
C ALA A 443 30.09 -14.15 14.56
N LEU A 444 29.37 -13.35 15.36
CA LEU A 444 29.61 -13.23 16.81
C LEU A 444 29.45 -14.58 17.51
N ARG A 445 28.49 -15.41 17.07
CA ARG A 445 28.27 -16.73 17.63
C ARG A 445 29.35 -17.72 17.24
N HIS A 446 29.82 -17.72 16.00
CA HIS A 446 31.00 -18.49 15.59
C HIS A 446 32.21 -18.16 16.48
N TYR A 447 32.49 -16.87 16.68
CA TYR A 447 33.57 -16.42 17.57
C TYR A 447 33.39 -16.97 19.00
N LYS A 448 32.18 -16.89 19.55
CA LYS A 448 31.89 -17.44 20.88
C LYS A 448 32.08 -18.95 20.95
N ASN A 449 31.65 -19.70 19.93
CA ASN A 449 31.84 -21.15 19.88
C ASN A 449 33.33 -21.52 19.89
N VAL A 450 34.20 -20.75 19.22
CA VAL A 450 35.65 -20.99 19.16
C VAL A 450 36.38 -20.52 20.43
N HIS A 451 36.02 -19.36 20.97
CA HIS A 451 36.78 -18.70 22.04
C HIS A 451 36.14 -18.84 23.43
N GLY A 452 34.94 -19.42 23.55
CA GLY A 452 34.19 -19.54 24.79
C GLY A 452 33.62 -18.23 25.33
N ARG A 453 33.81 -17.10 24.63
CA ARG A 453 33.35 -15.75 25.04
C ARG A 453 32.93 -14.93 23.83
N TRP A 454 32.01 -13.99 24.03
CA TRP A 454 31.70 -12.97 23.01
C TRP A 454 32.92 -12.06 22.75
N PRO A 455 33.08 -11.52 21.53
CA PRO A 455 34.20 -10.62 21.21
C PRO A 455 34.10 -9.29 21.97
N GLN A 456 35.21 -8.56 22.06
CA GLN A 456 35.22 -7.24 22.70
C GLN A 456 34.77 -6.15 21.72
N SER A 457 34.96 -6.38 20.42
CA SER A 457 34.56 -5.44 19.37
C SER A 457 34.15 -6.16 18.08
N LEU A 458 33.47 -5.45 17.17
CA LEU A 458 33.18 -5.99 15.83
C LEU A 458 34.46 -6.25 15.00
N ALA A 459 35.60 -5.63 15.33
CA ALA A 459 36.85 -5.88 14.63
C ALA A 459 37.32 -7.34 14.77
N ASP A 460 37.02 -7.98 15.89
CA ASP A 460 37.41 -9.35 16.21
C ASP A 460 36.72 -10.40 15.31
N VAL A 461 35.62 -10.02 14.64
CA VAL A 461 34.81 -10.90 13.79
C VAL A 461 34.78 -10.48 12.32
N LYS A 462 35.54 -9.46 11.91
CA LYS A 462 35.56 -8.96 10.53
C LYS A 462 36.00 -10.00 9.50
N SER A 463 36.81 -11.00 9.89
CA SER A 463 37.23 -12.09 9.00
C SER A 463 36.20 -13.21 8.86
N LEU A 464 35.13 -13.19 9.67
CA LEU A 464 34.11 -14.24 9.70
C LEU A 464 32.88 -13.88 8.86
N ALA A 465 32.81 -12.67 8.31
CA ALA A 465 31.67 -12.17 7.56
C ALA A 465 32.14 -11.16 6.49
N PRO A 466 31.43 -11.04 5.35
CA PRO A 466 31.71 -10.04 4.34
C PRO A 466 31.75 -8.61 4.90
N SER A 467 32.66 -7.77 4.38
CA SER A 467 32.88 -6.40 4.85
C SER A 467 31.64 -5.52 4.76
N GLU A 468 30.80 -5.76 3.77
CA GLU A 468 29.61 -4.99 3.44
C GLU A 468 28.55 -5.10 4.54
N LEU A 469 28.54 -6.22 5.28
CA LEU A 469 27.59 -6.44 6.37
C LEU A 469 27.85 -5.52 7.57
N PHE A 470 29.08 -5.03 7.73
CA PHE A 470 29.45 -4.12 8.82
C PHE A 470 29.09 -2.65 8.52
N VAL A 471 28.59 -2.37 7.31
CA VAL A 471 28.06 -1.07 6.92
C VAL A 471 26.55 -1.07 7.15
N ASP A 472 26.09 -0.09 7.91
CA ASP A 472 24.67 0.16 8.17
C ASP A 472 24.03 0.79 6.93
N PRO A 473 23.10 0.11 6.25
CA PRO A 473 22.50 0.61 5.01
C PRO A 473 21.65 1.88 5.19
N ILE A 474 21.31 2.26 6.43
CA ILE A 474 20.48 3.44 6.71
C ILE A 474 21.30 4.74 6.63
N ASN A 475 22.54 4.71 7.10
CA ASN A 475 23.40 5.90 7.23
C ASN A 475 24.79 5.73 6.59
N ASN A 476 25.07 4.59 5.94
CA ASN A 476 26.38 4.20 5.41
C ASN A 476 27.53 4.23 6.45
N GLY A 477 27.21 4.27 7.73
CA GLY A 477 28.14 4.20 8.85
C GLY A 477 28.35 2.77 9.32
N SER A 478 28.92 2.61 10.51
CA SER A 478 29.07 1.30 11.16
C SER A 478 27.95 1.06 12.17
N PHE A 479 27.54 -0.20 12.32
CA PHE A 479 26.72 -0.63 13.46
C PHE A 479 27.43 -0.34 14.78
N VAL A 480 26.66 0.02 15.81
CA VAL A 480 27.19 0.17 17.16
C VAL A 480 27.10 -1.16 17.87
N TYR A 481 28.23 -1.65 18.38
CA TYR A 481 28.34 -2.83 19.22
C TYR A 481 28.86 -2.41 20.59
N ARG A 482 28.20 -2.86 21.66
CA ARG A 482 28.69 -2.66 23.03
C ARG A 482 28.66 -3.98 23.78
N PHE A 483 29.83 -4.42 24.25
CA PHE A 483 29.93 -5.53 25.18
C PHE A 483 29.36 -5.11 26.54
N THR A 484 28.61 -5.99 27.18
CA THR A 484 27.93 -5.75 28.47
C THR A 484 28.09 -6.97 29.36
N ASP A 485 27.85 -6.85 30.67
CA ASP A 485 27.95 -7.97 31.60
C ASP A 485 27.04 -9.16 31.22
N ASP A 486 25.90 -8.89 30.59
CA ASP A 486 24.92 -9.89 30.15
C ASP A 486 25.13 -10.38 28.70
N GLY A 487 26.21 -10.00 28.03
CA GLY A 487 26.45 -10.30 26.62
C GLY A 487 26.81 -9.06 25.82
N PHE A 488 25.92 -8.60 24.94
CA PHE A 488 26.18 -7.43 24.11
C PHE A 488 24.89 -6.74 23.66
N THR A 489 25.04 -5.51 23.16
CA THR A 489 24.01 -4.80 22.40
C THR A 489 24.50 -4.51 20.99
N ILE A 490 23.60 -4.58 20.01
CA ILE A 490 23.86 -4.15 18.63
C ILE A 490 22.67 -3.35 18.09
N TYR A 491 22.95 -2.22 17.45
CA TYR A 491 21.95 -1.33 16.88
C TYR A 491 22.50 -0.47 15.74
N SER A 492 21.57 0.04 14.93
CA SER A 492 21.81 1.08 13.93
C SER A 492 21.61 2.46 14.56
N LYS A 493 22.40 3.46 14.13
CA LYS A 493 22.30 4.87 14.56
C LYS A 493 21.20 5.67 13.86
N GLY A 494 20.27 4.98 13.20
CA GLY A 494 19.19 5.61 12.46
C GLY A 494 19.69 6.47 11.29
N LYS A 495 18.82 7.35 10.80
CA LYS A 495 19.08 8.25 9.66
C LYS A 495 19.91 9.45 10.05
N ASN A 496 19.78 9.93 11.29
CA ASN A 496 20.51 11.10 11.76
C ASN A 496 22.01 10.81 12.02
N ASN A 497 22.40 9.52 12.06
CA ASN A 497 23.77 9.03 12.26
C ASN A 497 24.38 9.42 13.63
N ILE A 498 23.55 9.84 14.58
CA ILE A 498 23.89 10.20 15.96
C ILE A 498 23.66 8.97 16.83
N ASP A 499 24.64 8.59 17.66
CA ASP A 499 24.46 7.51 18.62
C ASP A 499 23.56 7.97 19.78
N GLU A 500 22.36 7.40 19.85
CA GLU A 500 21.35 7.66 20.87
C GLU A 500 21.19 6.46 21.81
N ASN A 501 22.23 5.66 21.95
CA ASN A 501 22.32 4.49 22.82
C ASN A 501 21.25 3.40 22.52
N GLY A 502 20.83 3.27 21.27
CA GLY A 502 19.80 2.33 20.84
C GLY A 502 18.37 2.79 21.16
N GLU A 503 18.16 4.05 21.58
CA GLU A 503 16.83 4.56 21.91
C GLU A 503 16.03 4.95 20.66
N SER A 504 14.86 4.37 20.46
CA SER A 504 14.03 4.65 19.28
C SER A 504 12.75 5.41 19.63
N ARG A 505 12.43 6.46 18.87
CA ARG A 505 11.21 7.29 18.94
C ARG A 505 11.00 8.01 20.27
N LYS A 506 12.03 8.17 21.09
CA LYS A 506 11.94 8.93 22.34
C LYS A 506 11.96 10.42 22.02
N LYS A 507 10.99 11.17 22.54
CA LYS A 507 10.93 12.62 22.33
C LYS A 507 12.04 13.30 23.13
N LYS A 508 12.87 14.08 22.45
CA LYS A 508 13.92 14.90 23.04
C LYS A 508 13.36 16.24 23.54
N PRO A 509 14.09 16.97 24.42
CA PRO A 509 13.66 18.29 24.90
C PRO A 509 13.40 19.32 23.79
N ASP A 510 14.10 19.21 22.66
CA ASP A 510 13.94 20.07 21.48
C ASP A 510 12.73 19.71 20.60
N GLY A 511 11.98 18.66 20.96
CA GLY A 511 10.82 18.18 20.22
C GLY A 511 11.14 17.15 19.11
N SER A 512 12.41 16.97 18.75
CA SER A 512 12.84 15.90 17.85
C SER A 512 12.67 14.52 18.50
N ARG A 513 12.81 13.45 17.73
CA ARG A 513 12.74 12.08 18.24
C ARG A 513 14.04 11.36 17.94
N THR A 514 14.46 10.51 18.86
CA THR A 514 15.53 9.55 18.60
C THR A 514 15.10 8.58 17.49
N ASP A 515 16.03 8.15 16.65
CA ASP A 515 15.79 7.27 15.49
C ASP A 515 16.73 6.07 15.42
N ASP A 516 17.54 5.82 16.45
CA ASP A 516 18.26 4.56 16.61
C ASP A 516 17.32 3.35 16.50
N ILE A 517 17.86 2.25 15.98
CA ILE A 517 17.14 0.99 15.80
C ILE A 517 17.83 -0.10 16.58
N LEU A 518 17.32 -0.36 17.78
CA LEU A 518 17.76 -1.48 18.60
C LEU A 518 17.45 -2.81 17.91
N ILE A 519 18.50 -3.56 17.58
CA ILE A 519 18.42 -4.89 16.95
C ILE A 519 18.51 -5.97 18.02
N TRP A 520 19.45 -5.83 18.96
CA TRP A 520 19.58 -6.72 20.11
C TRP A 520 20.03 -5.97 21.38
N PRO A 521 19.45 -6.28 22.56
CA PRO A 521 18.36 -7.23 22.81
C PRO A 521 16.99 -6.71 22.34
N PRO A 522 15.99 -7.59 22.13
CA PRO A 522 14.64 -7.16 21.76
C PRO A 522 14.00 -6.31 22.88
N LYS A 523 13.20 -5.31 22.48
CA LYS A 523 12.58 -4.36 23.42
C LYS A 523 11.74 -5.01 24.52
N SER A 524 11.02 -6.09 24.20
CA SER A 524 10.21 -6.84 25.18
C SER A 524 11.06 -7.39 26.33
N ARG A 525 12.26 -7.88 26.02
CA ARG A 525 13.23 -8.37 27.01
C ARG A 525 13.80 -7.23 27.85
N LYS A 526 14.08 -6.07 27.25
CA LYS A 526 14.52 -4.87 27.97
C LYS A 526 13.46 -4.41 28.98
N ALA A 527 12.21 -4.30 28.56
CA ALA A 527 11.10 -3.93 29.45
C ALA A 527 10.89 -4.94 30.59
N LYS A 528 10.95 -6.25 30.30
CA LYS A 528 10.84 -7.28 31.34
C LYS A 528 11.96 -7.20 32.38
N ARG A 529 13.19 -6.92 31.94
CA ARG A 529 14.34 -6.71 32.84
C ARG A 529 14.17 -5.46 33.70
N GLU A 530 13.82 -4.34 33.08
CA GLU A 530 13.58 -3.08 33.79
C GLU A 530 12.46 -3.23 34.83
N ALA A 531 11.41 -3.99 34.53
CA ALA A 531 10.35 -4.30 35.48
C ALA A 531 10.83 -5.18 36.64
N ALA A 532 11.65 -6.21 36.36
CA ALA A 532 12.21 -7.08 37.40
C ALA A 532 13.16 -6.33 38.35
N THR A 533 13.99 -5.42 37.82
CA THR A 533 14.91 -4.62 38.64
C THR A 533 14.19 -3.54 39.46
N GLN A 534 12.97 -3.14 39.09
CA GLN A 534 12.16 -2.20 39.88
C GLN A 534 11.35 -2.88 40.99
N SER A 535 11.19 -4.21 40.94
CA SER A 535 10.49 -4.99 41.97
C SER A 535 11.40 -5.52 43.08
N ASP A 536 12.72 -5.42 42.91
CA ASP A 536 13.75 -5.72 43.90
C ASP A 536 14.22 -4.44 44.61
#